data_AF-A0A1Z4RX07-F1
#
_entry.id   AF-A0A1Z4RX07-F1
#
_cell.length_a   1.000
_cell.length_b   1.000
_cell.length_c   1.000
_cell.angle_alpha   90.00
_cell.angle_beta   90.00
_cell.angle_gamma   90.00
#
_symmetry.space_group_name_H-M   'P 1'
#
loop_
_entity.id
_entity.type
_entity.pdbx_description
1 polymer ?
#
loop_
_entity_poly.entity_id
_entity_poly.type
_entity_poly.pdbx_seq_one_letter_code
_entity_poly.pdbx_strand_id
1 'polypeptide(L)' 'MTKANIKTESEFSQLVEQLTHLAQDGLKQEIAIHKANGHPIFYSWSGISIMELPDGRRFEYKLDESGTEEIIRPLP' A
#
# COMPACT_ATOMS: atom_id res chain seq x y z
N MET A 1 32.03 3.03 -30.79
CA MET A 1 31.05 1.93 -30.64
C MET A 1 30.28 2.15 -29.35
N THR A 2 29.05 2.67 -29.43
CA THR A 2 28.19 3.01 -28.28
C THR A 2 26.73 2.79 -28.68
N LYS A 3 26.37 1.54 -29.01
CA LYS A 3 24.98 1.16 -29.35
C LYS A 3 24.41 0.03 -28.51
N ALA A 4 25.21 -0.63 -27.67
CA ALA A 4 24.75 -1.75 -26.84
C ALA A 4 24.09 -1.31 -25.52
N ASN A 5 24.39 -0.11 -25.00
CA ASN A 5 24.00 0.28 -23.64
C ASN A 5 22.56 0.81 -23.49
N ILE A 6 22.00 1.41 -24.55
CA ILE A 6 20.67 2.07 -24.49
C ILE A 6 19.53 1.03 -24.55
N LYS A 7 19.76 -0.12 -25.20
CA LYS A 7 18.73 -1.14 -25.39
C LYS A 7 18.42 -1.91 -24.09
N THR A 8 19.45 -2.18 -23.29
CA THR A 8 19.34 -2.91 -22.02
C THR A 8 18.70 -2.08 -20.91
N GLU A 9 18.98 -0.78 -20.85
CA GLU A 9 18.35 0.12 -19.87
C GLU A 9 16.84 0.29 -20.14
N SER A 10 16.44 0.36 -21.41
CA SER A 10 15.03 0.42 -21.81
C SER A 10 14.26 -0.86 -21.48
N GLU A 11 14.83 -2.03 -21.77
CA GLU A 11 14.21 -3.33 -21.48
C GLU A 11 14.11 -3.56 -19.96
N PHE A 12 15.13 -3.17 -19.19
CA PHE A 12 15.10 -3.21 -17.73
C PHE A 12 14.03 -2.28 -17.15
N SER A 13 13.93 -1.05 -17.65
CA SER A 13 12.92 -0.08 -17.20
C SER A 13 11.49 -0.60 -17.45
N GLN A 14 11.24 -1.19 -18.62
CA GLN A 14 9.95 -1.81 -18.94
C GLN A 14 9.63 -2.99 -18.01
N LEU A 15 10.62 -3.82 -17.69
CA LEU A 15 10.44 -4.93 -16.74
C LEU A 15 10.10 -4.41 -15.33
N VAL A 16 10.79 -3.37 -14.86
CA VAL A 16 10.51 -2.76 -13.54
C VAL A 16 9.09 -2.18 -13.50
N GLU A 17 8.65 -1.52 -14.56
CA GLU A 17 7.29 -0.99 -14.68
C GLU A 17 6.25 -2.11 -14.64
N GLN A 18 6.45 -3.19 -15.41
CA GLN A 18 5.56 -4.36 -15.40
C GLN A 18 5.46 -5.03 -14.03
N LEU A 19 6.60 -5.24 -13.36
CA LEU A 19 6.63 -5.81 -12.02
C LEU A 19 5.94 -4.90 -11.00
N THR A 20 6.12 -3.59 -11.13
CA THR A 20 5.45 -2.59 -10.28
C THR A 20 3.93 -2.67 -10.46
N HIS A 21 3.44 -2.75 -11.69
CA HIS A 21 2.01 -2.91 -11.96
C HIS A 21 1.45 -4.22 -11.39
N LEU A 22 2.15 -5.33 -11.59
CA LEU A 22 1.72 -6.62 -11.05
C LEU A 22 1.62 -6.61 -9.52
N ALA A 23 2.60 -6.01 -8.85
CA ALA A 23 2.59 -5.87 -7.39
C ALA A 23 1.43 -4.98 -6.91
N GLN A 24 1.18 -3.85 -7.60
CA GLN A 24 0.07 -2.96 -7.27
C GLN A 24 -1.29 -3.63 -7.45
N ASP A 25 -1.47 -4.44 -8.50
CA ASP A 25 -2.72 -5.13 -8.76
C ASP A 25 -2.98 -6.25 -7.77
N GLY A 26 -1.93 -7.00 -7.39
CA GLY A 26 -2.02 -7.98 -6.30
C GLY A 26 -2.43 -7.33 -4.98
N LEU A 27 -1.80 -6.20 -4.62
CA LEU A 27 -2.13 -5.46 -3.40
C LEU A 27 -3.58 -4.95 -3.41
N LYS A 28 -4.06 -4.39 -4.54
CA LYS A 28 -5.46 -3.96 -4.66
C LYS A 28 -6.43 -5.12 -4.43
N GLN A 29 -6.12 -6.29 -4.96
CA GLN A 29 -6.96 -7.48 -4.79
C GLN A 29 -7.00 -7.92 -3.32
N GLU A 30 -5.86 -7.96 -2.64
CA GLU A 30 -5.78 -8.29 -1.22
C GLU A 30 -6.56 -7.29 -0.35
N ILE A 31 -6.38 -5.99 -0.60
CA ILE A 31 -7.16 -4.92 0.06
C ILE A 31 -8.66 -5.12 -0.15
N ALA A 32 -9.08 -5.44 -1.38
CA ALA A 32 -10.49 -5.67 -1.69
C ALA A 32 -11.06 -6.87 -0.92
N ILE A 33 -10.30 -7.96 -0.81
CA ILE A 33 -10.69 -9.15 -0.03
C ILE A 33 -10.80 -8.82 1.45
N HIS A 34 -9.83 -8.10 2.01
CA HIS A 34 -9.87 -7.67 3.41
C HIS A 34 -11.11 -6.81 3.71
N LYS A 35 -11.37 -5.81 2.87
CA LYS A 35 -12.56 -4.95 3.02
C LYS A 35 -13.87 -5.72 2.86
N ALA A 36 -13.95 -6.64 1.90
CA ALA A 36 -15.12 -7.49 1.71
C ALA A 36 -15.44 -8.37 2.94
N ASN A 37 -14.40 -8.78 3.68
CA ASN A 37 -14.52 -9.54 4.92
C ASN A 37 -14.77 -8.65 6.16
N GLY A 38 -14.92 -7.34 5.99
CA GLY A 38 -15.14 -6.40 7.09
C GLY A 38 -13.88 -6.02 7.87
N HIS A 39 -12.70 -6.39 7.37
CA HIS A 39 -11.44 -6.08 8.05
C HIS A 39 -10.92 -4.68 7.66
N PRO A 40 -10.43 -3.90 8.63
CA PRO A 40 -9.72 -2.66 8.34
C PRO A 40 -8.38 -2.92 7.64
N ILE A 41 -7.90 -1.89 6.94
CA ILE A 41 -6.56 -1.84 6.34
C ILE A 41 -5.69 -0.91 7.19
N PHE A 42 -4.50 -1.36 7.52
CA PHE A 42 -3.53 -0.59 8.31
C PHE A 42 -2.34 -0.20 7.45
N TYR A 43 -1.98 1.08 7.46
CA TYR A 43 -0.83 1.60 6.72
C TYR A 43 -0.30 2.87 7.39
N SER A 44 0.88 3.32 6.98
CA SER A 44 1.41 4.62 7.39
C SER A 44 1.48 5.58 6.22
N TRP A 45 1.13 6.84 6.45
CA TRP A 45 1.23 7.90 5.46
C TRP A 45 1.74 9.18 6.12
N SER A 46 2.82 9.74 5.57
CA SER A 46 3.46 10.95 6.11
C SER A 46 3.79 10.87 7.62
N GLY A 47 4.18 9.67 8.09
CA GLY A 47 4.53 9.43 9.50
C GLY A 47 3.33 9.21 10.42
N ILE A 48 2.10 9.20 9.89
CA ILE A 48 0.87 8.93 10.64
C ILE A 48 0.45 7.49 10.39
N SER A 49 0.15 6.75 11.45
CA SER A 49 -0.44 5.41 11.38
C SER A 49 -1.94 5.53 11.14
N ILE A 50 -2.42 4.93 10.06
CA ILE A 50 -3.79 5.03 9.56
C ILE A 50 -4.45 3.65 9.59
N MET A 51 -5.64 3.61 10.18
CA MET A 51 -6.61 2.54 10.05
C MET A 51 -7.71 3.01 9.10
N GLU A 52 -7.91 2.30 8.00
CA GLU A 52 -8.99 2.54 7.05
C GLU A 52 -10.02 1.43 7.13
N LEU A 53 -11.24 1.80 7.50
CA LEU A 53 -12.37 0.88 7.57
C LEU A 53 -12.83 0.44 6.17
N PRO A 54 -13.57 -0.68 6.06
CA PRO A 54 -14.14 -1.13 4.79
C PRO A 54 -14.98 -0.10 4.04
N ASP A 55 -15.65 0.80 4.77
CA ASP A 55 -16.47 1.89 4.23
C ASP A 55 -15.66 3.12 3.80
N GLY A 56 -14.33 3.09 3.94
CA GLY A 56 -13.42 4.16 3.55
C GLY A 56 -13.22 5.23 4.63
N ARG A 57 -13.86 5.14 5.81
CA ARG A 57 -13.53 6.03 6.93
C ARG A 57 -12.12 5.76 7.42
N ARG A 58 -11.36 6.83 7.66
CA ARG A 58 -9.97 6.77 8.08
C ARG A 58 -9.79 7.33 9.48
N PHE A 59 -8.93 6.67 10.25
CA PHE A 59 -8.59 7.07 11.60
C PHE A 59 -7.08 7.03 11.79
N GLU A 60 -6.54 8.03 12.47
CA GLU A 60 -5.23 7.91 13.06
C GLU A 60 -5.32 6.99 14.27
N TYR A 61 -4.42 6.01 14.36
CA TYR A 61 -4.39 5.04 15.46
C TYR A 61 -2.97 4.86 16.00
N LYS A 62 -2.87 4.33 17.23
CA LYS A 62 -1.62 3.78 17.77
C LYS A 62 -1.86 2.35 18.25
N LEU A 63 -0.80 1.56 18.29
CA LEU A 63 -0.77 0.29 18.98
C LEU A 63 -0.07 0.50 20.32
N ASP A 64 -0.66 -0.02 21.40
CA ASP A 64 0.04 -0.10 22.68
C ASP A 64 1.00 -1.31 22.72
N GLU A 65 1.75 -1.44 23.81
CA GLU A 65 2.70 -2.55 24.01
C GLU A 65 2.02 -3.93 24.04
N SER A 66 0.71 -3.99 24.25
CA SER A 66 -0.10 -5.21 24.23
C SER A 66 -0.65 -5.56 22.85
N GLY A 67 -0.47 -4.66 21.86
CA GLY A 67 -1.04 -4.79 20.52
C GLY A 67 -2.48 -4.32 20.41
N THR A 68 -3.00 -3.61 21.42
CA THR A 68 -4.35 -3.05 21.38
C THR A 68 -4.35 -1.75 20.58
N GLU A 69 -5.33 -1.61 19.69
CA GLU A 69 -5.54 -0.44 18.85
C GLU A 69 -6.27 0.67 19.62
N GLU A 70 -5.69 1.87 19.66
CA GLU A 70 -6.33 3.07 20.20
C GLU A 70 -6.53 4.10 19.10
N ILE A 71 -7.78 4.50 18.86
CA ILE A 71 -8.13 5.55 17.90
C ILE A 71 -7.80 6.92 18.50
N ILE A 72 -6.95 7.68 17.80
CA ILE A 72 -6.54 9.02 18.21
C ILE A 72 -7.53 10.06 17.68
N ARG A 73 -7.82 10.04 16.37
CA ARG A 73 -8.75 10.97 15.72
C ARG A 73 -9.21 10.47 14.35
N PRO A 74 -10.38 10.92 13.85
CA PRO A 74 -10.74 10.74 12.45
C PRO A 74 -9.81 11.56 11.55
N LEU A 75 -9.56 11.05 10.35
CA LEU A 75 -8.84 11.74 9.29
C LEU A 75 -9.84 12.18 8.19
N PRO A 76 -9.56 13.31 7.49
CA PRO A 76 -10.32 13.69 6.31
C PRO A 76 -10.23 12.64 5.21
#